data_AF-A0A346PTW7-F1
#
_entry.id   AF-A0A346PTW7-F1
#
_cell.length_a   1.000
_cell.length_b   1.000
_cell.length_c   1.000
_cell.angle_alpha   90.00
_cell.angle_beta   90.00
_cell.angle_gamma   90.00
#
_symmetry.space_group_name_H-M   'P 1'
#
loop_
_entity.id
_entity.type
_entity.pdbx_description
1 polymer ?
#
loop_
_entity_poly.entity_id
_entity_poly.type
_entity_poly.pdbx_seq_one_letter_code
_entity_poly.pdbx_strand_id
1 'polypeptide(L)'
;MVFGPALEKLAASDQSVLGPTSFRSYVTRHDLEAGPRTPRYISVDALSDLAPELREADVMVLRTGSAPDGRGTGFLLVESHDGIEEFFLCDESAFDGSSSERLSMADDERLESFELLPSRSETSLVNLGLASGALAEALSLDRPGALSPPATGRSTFTFEMRPHGQLSETVTHRNGQVEIDTLFVERRGGERTLFVLEAKTGPRASLAKHKLVYPVLALAERVPPAVSIVPVYLRCRDGGEQVTFAVAECTLPDPRESIPGVNDLEVTRSSVIELER
;
A
#
# COMPACT_ATOMS: atom_id res chain seq x y z
N MET A 1 -22.29 15.30 -3.29
CA MET A 1 -20.89 15.19 -2.86
C MET A 1 -20.90 14.70 -1.43
N VAL A 2 -20.21 13.60 -1.13
CA VAL A 2 -20.22 13.02 0.22
C VAL A 2 -19.34 13.85 1.15
N PHE A 3 -18.26 14.44 0.65
CA PHE A 3 -17.28 15.14 1.47
C PHE A 3 -17.47 16.66 1.53
N GLY A 4 -18.43 17.23 0.79
CA GLY A 4 -18.67 18.68 0.71
C GLY A 4 -18.71 19.39 2.09
N PRO A 5 -19.57 18.96 3.04
CA PRO A 5 -19.61 19.57 4.37
C PRO A 5 -18.30 19.48 5.17
N ALA A 6 -17.53 18.41 4.98
CA ALA A 6 -16.24 18.24 5.63
C ALA A 6 -15.16 19.13 4.99
N LEU A 7 -15.17 19.27 3.66
CA LEU A 7 -14.27 20.15 2.92
C LEU A 7 -14.53 21.62 3.25
N GLU A 8 -15.80 22.05 3.31
CA GLU A 8 -16.16 23.41 3.74
C GLU A 8 -15.65 23.71 5.16
N LYS A 9 -15.75 22.73 6.06
CA LYS A 9 -15.25 22.87 7.43
C LYS A 9 -13.73 22.92 7.50
N LEU A 10 -13.05 22.10 6.71
CA LEU A 10 -11.58 22.07 6.63
C LEU A 10 -11.06 23.41 6.09
N ALA A 11 -11.61 23.89 4.97
CA ALA A 11 -11.25 25.17 4.36
C ALA A 11 -11.58 26.40 5.23
N ALA A 12 -12.58 26.29 6.12
CA ALA A 12 -12.90 27.33 7.09
C ALA A 12 -12.06 27.27 8.38
N SER A 13 -11.20 26.26 8.52
CA SER A 13 -10.32 26.07 9.67
C SER A 13 -8.87 26.40 9.32
N ASP A 14 -8.07 26.81 10.32
CA ASP A 14 -6.62 26.95 10.15
C ASP A 14 -5.87 25.59 10.29
N GLN A 15 -6.58 24.47 10.12
CA GLN A 15 -6.05 23.12 10.31
C GLN A 15 -5.93 22.39 8.99
N SER A 16 -4.82 21.69 8.78
CA SER A 16 -4.62 20.83 7.59
C SER A 16 -5.14 19.40 7.77
N VAL A 17 -5.80 19.11 8.89
CA VAL A 17 -6.43 17.81 9.17
C VAL A 17 -7.80 18.03 9.80
N LEU A 18 -8.81 17.32 9.29
CA LEU A 18 -10.13 17.26 9.89
C LEU A 18 -10.48 15.82 10.30
N GLY A 19 -10.59 15.58 11.61
CA GLY A 19 -10.91 14.28 12.19
C GLY A 19 -9.91 13.88 13.28
N PRO A 20 -9.86 12.59 13.66
CA PRO A 20 -10.73 11.51 13.20
C PRO A 20 -12.19 11.65 13.68
N THR A 21 -13.15 11.23 12.86
CA THR A 21 -14.58 11.14 13.23
C THR A 21 -15.21 9.87 12.67
N SER A 22 -16.30 9.40 13.29
CA SER A 22 -17.09 8.30 12.74
C SER A 22 -17.70 8.71 11.39
N PHE A 23 -17.45 7.91 10.35
CA PHE A 23 -18.06 8.10 9.03
C PHE A 23 -19.57 7.96 9.09
N ARG A 24 -20.08 7.00 9.87
CA ARG A 24 -21.52 6.81 10.05
C ARG A 24 -22.17 8.04 10.71
N SER A 25 -21.57 8.54 11.79
CA SER A 25 -22.07 9.75 12.48
C SER A 25 -21.99 10.97 11.57
N TYR A 26 -20.96 11.09 10.74
CA TYR A 26 -20.84 12.13 9.72
C TYR A 26 -21.99 12.07 8.70
N VAL A 27 -22.21 10.89 8.10
CA VAL A 27 -23.29 10.66 7.13
C VAL A 27 -24.66 10.99 7.72
N THR A 28 -24.95 10.55 8.95
CA THR A 28 -26.22 10.86 9.63
C THR A 28 -26.37 12.34 9.96
N ARG A 29 -25.30 13.01 10.41
CA ARG A 29 -25.35 14.44 10.78
C ARG A 29 -25.67 15.35 9.60
N HIS A 30 -25.20 14.98 8.41
CA HIS A 30 -25.36 15.78 7.18
C HIS A 30 -26.44 15.24 6.24
N ASP A 31 -27.27 14.31 6.70
CA ASP A 31 -28.36 13.70 5.93
C ASP A 31 -27.93 13.16 4.55
N LEU A 32 -26.78 12.45 4.52
CA LEU A 32 -26.17 11.97 3.28
C LEU A 32 -26.63 10.54 2.93
N GLU A 33 -26.88 10.28 1.65
CA GLU A 33 -27.22 8.95 1.13
C GLU A 33 -25.98 8.03 0.96
N ALA A 34 -25.25 7.77 2.05
CA ALA A 34 -24.01 6.97 2.05
C ALA A 34 -24.00 5.77 3.02
N GLY A 35 -25.14 5.49 3.67
CA GLY A 35 -25.26 4.58 4.83
C GLY A 35 -24.71 3.15 4.67
N PRO A 36 -25.05 2.37 3.62
CA PRO A 36 -24.64 0.96 3.54
C PRO A 36 -23.27 0.72 2.87
N ARG A 37 -22.62 1.74 2.32
CA ARG A 37 -21.37 1.61 1.54
C ARG A 37 -20.17 2.31 2.17
N THR A 38 -20.11 2.37 3.51
CA THR A 38 -19.05 3.07 4.26
C THR A 38 -17.63 2.76 3.72
N PRO A 39 -17.21 1.50 3.47
CA PRO A 39 -15.86 1.22 2.98
C PRO A 39 -15.57 1.87 1.62
N ARG A 40 -16.56 2.01 0.72
CA ARG A 40 -16.35 2.53 -0.63
C ARG A 40 -15.91 3.98 -0.66
N TYR A 41 -16.28 4.78 0.33
CA TYR A 41 -15.97 6.22 0.34
C TYR A 41 -14.63 6.53 1.00
N ILE A 42 -14.13 5.64 1.85
CA ILE A 42 -12.94 5.89 2.68
C ILE A 42 -11.85 4.83 2.53
N SER A 43 -12.05 3.81 1.69
CA SER A 43 -11.00 2.83 1.34
C SER A 43 -10.54 3.14 -0.08
N VAL A 44 -9.51 3.95 -0.19
CA VAL A 44 -8.95 4.41 -1.46
C VAL A 44 -7.77 3.50 -1.79
N ASP A 45 -7.83 2.80 -2.93
CA ASP A 45 -6.73 1.94 -3.37
C ASP A 45 -5.82 2.67 -4.39
N ALA A 46 -6.42 3.44 -5.30
CA ALA A 46 -5.73 4.23 -6.31
C ALA A 46 -6.28 5.67 -6.38
N LEU A 47 -5.53 6.58 -7.02
CA LEU A 47 -5.93 7.97 -7.22
C LEU A 47 -7.28 8.07 -7.94
N SER A 48 -7.56 7.15 -8.88
CA SER A 48 -8.82 7.07 -9.60
C SER A 48 -10.03 6.80 -8.70
N ASP A 49 -9.83 6.14 -7.55
CA ASP A 49 -10.89 5.79 -6.60
C ASP A 49 -11.24 6.96 -5.67
N LEU A 50 -10.33 7.94 -5.55
CA LEU A 50 -10.56 9.13 -4.75
C LEU A 50 -11.74 9.93 -5.31
N ALA A 51 -12.65 10.34 -4.42
CA ALA A 51 -13.82 11.12 -4.80
C ALA A 51 -13.40 12.40 -5.55
N PRO A 52 -14.06 12.78 -6.66
CA PRO A 52 -13.68 13.96 -7.45
C PRO A 52 -13.56 15.22 -6.60
N GLU A 53 -14.49 15.45 -5.66
CA GLU A 53 -14.45 16.62 -4.78
C GLU A 53 -13.23 16.65 -3.85
N LEU A 54 -12.68 15.49 -3.49
CA LEU A 54 -11.47 15.38 -2.68
C LEU A 54 -10.22 15.63 -3.55
N ARG A 55 -10.20 15.09 -4.77
CA ARG A 55 -9.10 15.29 -5.72
C ARG A 55 -8.98 16.76 -6.15
N GLU A 56 -10.10 17.41 -6.46
CA GLU A 56 -10.14 18.83 -6.85
C GLU A 56 -9.71 19.77 -5.72
N ALA A 57 -9.84 19.33 -4.46
CA ALA A 57 -9.45 20.09 -3.29
C ALA A 57 -8.04 19.73 -2.79
N ASP A 58 -7.32 18.82 -3.44
CA ASP A 58 -6.05 18.27 -2.96
C ASP A 58 -6.12 17.71 -1.53
N VAL A 59 -7.22 17.00 -1.22
CA VAL A 59 -7.47 16.42 0.10
C VAL A 59 -7.52 14.90 0.04
N MET A 60 -6.71 14.23 0.86
CA MET A 60 -6.75 12.78 1.03
C MET A 60 -7.73 12.38 2.14
N VAL A 61 -8.42 11.26 1.96
CA VAL A 61 -9.21 10.61 3.01
C VAL A 61 -8.50 9.37 3.51
N LEU A 62 -8.30 9.28 4.83
CA LEU A 62 -7.64 8.14 5.48
C LEU A 62 -8.59 7.47 6.49
N ARG A 63 -8.57 6.14 6.52
CA ARG A 63 -9.22 5.35 7.57
C ARG A 63 -8.35 5.30 8.81
N THR A 64 -8.98 5.42 9.97
CA THR A 64 -8.32 5.35 11.28
C THR A 64 -8.80 4.15 12.11
N GLY A 65 -9.32 3.12 11.45
CA GLY A 65 -9.91 1.95 12.11
C GLY A 65 -11.27 2.25 12.73
N SER A 66 -11.46 1.82 13.97
CA SER A 66 -12.65 2.08 14.79
C SER A 66 -12.72 3.56 15.18
N ALA A 67 -13.91 4.15 15.06
CA ALA A 67 -14.12 5.57 15.36
C ALA A 67 -13.77 5.93 16.83
N PRO A 68 -13.37 7.19 17.10
CA PRO A 68 -13.06 7.67 18.44
C PRO A 68 -14.16 7.41 19.49
N ASP A 69 -15.42 7.53 19.08
CA ASP A 69 -16.64 7.31 19.86
C ASP A 69 -17.10 5.84 19.92
N GLY A 70 -16.31 4.92 19.34
CA GLY A 70 -16.55 3.48 19.32
C GLY A 70 -17.60 3.00 18.32
N ARG A 71 -18.25 3.89 17.55
CA ARG A 71 -19.30 3.51 16.59
C ARG A 71 -18.83 3.64 15.14
N GLY A 72 -18.63 2.49 14.49
CA GLY A 72 -18.32 2.41 13.07
C GLY A 72 -16.85 2.74 12.75
N THR A 73 -16.58 3.01 11.48
CA THR A 73 -15.21 3.28 10.98
C THR A 73 -14.88 4.76 11.14
N GLY A 74 -13.75 5.05 11.77
CA GLY A 74 -13.15 6.37 11.83
C GLY A 74 -12.49 6.74 10.52
N PHE A 75 -12.63 8.01 10.13
CA PHE A 75 -11.89 8.60 9.02
C PHE A 75 -11.42 10.00 9.38
N LEU A 76 -10.43 10.48 8.65
CA LEU A 76 -10.00 11.87 8.65
C LEU A 76 -9.74 12.36 7.23
N LEU A 77 -9.73 13.66 7.06
CA LEU A 77 -9.28 14.35 5.86
C LEU A 77 -7.93 15.01 6.12
N VAL A 78 -7.04 14.98 5.15
CA VAL A 78 -5.70 15.57 5.20
C VAL A 78 -5.52 16.44 3.97
N GLU A 79 -5.21 17.72 4.15
CA GLU A 79 -4.79 18.58 3.05
C GLU A 79 -3.41 18.14 2.56
N SER A 80 -3.24 18.09 1.25
CA SER A 80 -1.93 17.99 0.64
C SER A 80 -1.24 19.36 0.63
N HIS A 81 0.09 19.34 0.67
CA HIS A 81 0.90 20.56 0.54
C HIS A 81 1.54 20.72 -0.84
N ASP A 82 1.69 19.64 -1.60
CA ASP A 82 2.32 19.64 -2.94
C ASP A 82 1.55 18.77 -3.96
N GLY A 83 0.22 18.87 -3.93
CA GLY A 83 -0.69 18.14 -4.81
C GLY A 83 -1.06 16.75 -4.28
N ILE A 84 -2.26 16.28 -4.61
CA ILE A 84 -2.82 15.03 -4.09
C ILE A 84 -1.92 13.80 -4.35
N GLU A 85 -1.09 13.83 -5.38
CA GLU A 85 -0.13 12.80 -5.76
C GLU A 85 0.86 12.45 -4.65
N GLU A 86 1.10 13.33 -3.67
CA GLU A 86 1.97 13.05 -2.53
C GLU A 86 1.51 11.82 -1.71
N PHE A 87 0.23 11.45 -1.80
CA PHE A 87 -0.37 10.29 -1.13
C PHE A 87 -0.40 9.02 -1.99
N PHE A 88 0.15 9.06 -3.21
CA PHE A 88 0.10 7.96 -4.16
C PHE A 88 1.49 7.61 -4.70
N LEU A 89 1.70 6.33 -5.01
CA LEU A 89 2.78 5.88 -5.89
C LEU A 89 2.17 5.73 -7.29
N CYS A 90 2.61 6.53 -8.26
CA CYS A 90 2.12 6.46 -9.63
C CYS A 90 3.01 5.57 -10.48
N ASP A 91 2.45 4.56 -11.16
CA ASP A 91 3.21 3.55 -11.92
C ASP A 91 4.09 4.17 -13.00
N GLU A 92 3.63 5.26 -13.64
CA GLU A 92 4.44 6.02 -14.61
C GLU A 92 5.71 6.53 -13.94
N SER A 93 5.59 7.30 -12.86
CA SER A 93 6.77 7.81 -12.13
C SER A 93 7.62 6.72 -11.49
N ALA A 94 7.00 5.64 -11.03
CA ALA A 94 7.68 4.57 -10.30
C ALA A 94 8.46 3.66 -11.25
N PHE A 95 7.96 3.40 -12.46
CA PHE A 95 8.53 2.38 -13.35
C PHE A 95 9.03 2.93 -14.68
N ASP A 96 8.80 4.20 -15.01
CA ASP A 96 9.34 4.77 -16.24
C ASP A 96 10.87 4.84 -16.21
N GLY A 97 11.49 4.52 -17.35
CA GLY A 97 12.94 4.43 -17.47
C GLY A 97 13.57 3.18 -16.86
N SER A 98 12.80 2.31 -16.20
CA SER A 98 13.31 1.01 -15.73
C SER A 98 13.56 0.09 -16.92
N SER A 99 14.76 -0.49 -17.01
CA SER A 99 15.06 -1.56 -17.96
C SER A 99 14.30 -2.82 -17.57
N SER A 100 13.74 -3.54 -18.56
CA SER A 100 13.19 -4.86 -18.30
C SER A 100 14.27 -5.94 -18.39
N GLU A 101 14.29 -6.82 -17.40
CA GLU A 101 15.11 -8.01 -17.39
C GLU A 101 14.23 -9.22 -17.66
N ARG A 102 14.74 -10.17 -18.44
CA ARG A 102 13.98 -11.37 -18.80
C ARG A 102 14.45 -12.56 -17.99
N LEU A 103 13.47 -13.26 -17.41
CA LEU A 103 13.66 -14.56 -16.79
C LEU A 103 12.86 -15.58 -17.58
N SER A 104 13.47 -16.74 -17.85
CA SER A 104 12.80 -17.85 -18.51
C SER A 104 12.28 -18.83 -17.46
N MET A 105 11.03 -19.29 -17.63
CA MET A 105 10.48 -20.41 -16.87
C MET A 105 10.85 -21.78 -17.44
N ALA A 106 11.53 -21.82 -18.60
CA ALA A 106 11.80 -23.07 -19.30
C ALA A 106 12.51 -24.06 -18.37
N ASP A 107 11.93 -25.25 -18.26
CA ASP A 107 12.39 -26.40 -17.47
C ASP A 107 12.17 -26.36 -15.95
N ASP A 108 11.40 -25.42 -15.38
CA ASP A 108 11.03 -25.46 -13.95
C ASP A 108 9.68 -26.15 -13.70
N GLU A 109 9.74 -27.47 -13.48
CA GLU A 109 8.57 -28.32 -13.14
C GLU A 109 7.75 -27.77 -11.96
N ARG A 110 8.34 -26.95 -11.08
CA ARG A 110 7.63 -26.34 -9.93
C ARG A 110 6.62 -25.29 -10.37
N LEU A 111 6.81 -24.69 -11.54
CA LEU A 111 5.96 -23.62 -12.06
C LEU A 111 4.76 -24.13 -12.86
N GLU A 112 4.75 -25.41 -13.27
CA GLU A 112 3.65 -26.03 -14.05
C GLU A 112 2.28 -25.81 -13.40
N SER A 113 2.21 -25.86 -12.07
CA SER A 113 0.95 -25.64 -11.34
C SER A 113 0.33 -24.26 -11.58
N PHE A 114 1.13 -23.23 -11.89
CA PHE A 114 0.65 -21.89 -12.25
C PHE A 114 0.21 -21.78 -13.72
N GLU A 115 0.59 -22.73 -14.57
CA GLU A 115 0.16 -22.81 -15.96
C GLU A 115 -1.20 -23.51 -16.10
N LEU A 116 -1.49 -24.43 -15.18
CA LEU A 116 -2.77 -25.13 -15.11
C LEU A 116 -3.94 -24.27 -14.61
N LEU A 117 -3.67 -23.08 -14.06
CA LEU A 117 -4.71 -22.18 -13.57
C LEU A 117 -5.44 -21.52 -14.75
N PRO A 118 -6.79 -21.58 -14.80
CA PRO A 118 -7.58 -21.00 -15.90
C PRO A 118 -7.51 -19.47 -15.92
N SER A 119 -7.31 -18.86 -14.75
CA SER A 119 -6.94 -17.47 -14.58
C SER A 119 -6.08 -17.34 -13.32
N ARG A 120 -5.15 -16.40 -13.32
CA ARG A 120 -4.28 -16.14 -12.17
C ARG A 120 -4.87 -14.99 -11.36
N SER A 121 -5.21 -15.26 -10.11
CA SER A 121 -5.56 -14.20 -9.16
C SER A 121 -4.32 -13.39 -8.79
N GLU A 122 -4.53 -12.25 -8.12
CA GLU A 122 -3.44 -11.46 -7.55
C GLU A 122 -2.51 -12.30 -6.68
N THR A 123 -3.08 -13.09 -5.75
CA THR A 123 -2.30 -14.02 -4.91
C THR A 123 -1.53 -15.06 -5.73
N SER A 124 -2.13 -15.62 -6.79
CA SER A 124 -1.43 -16.57 -7.67
C SER A 124 -0.25 -15.92 -8.40
N LEU A 125 -0.38 -14.66 -8.83
CA LEU A 125 0.70 -13.94 -9.48
C LEU A 125 1.82 -13.58 -8.50
N VAL A 126 1.50 -13.13 -7.28
CA VAL A 126 2.52 -12.91 -6.23
C VAL A 126 3.29 -14.19 -5.95
N ASN A 127 2.60 -15.32 -5.77
CA ASN A 127 3.23 -16.61 -5.54
C ASN A 127 4.08 -17.07 -6.74
N LEU A 128 3.66 -16.78 -7.97
CA LEU A 128 4.48 -17.03 -9.16
C LEU A 128 5.76 -16.18 -9.14
N GLY A 129 5.68 -14.90 -8.77
CA GLY A 129 6.85 -14.02 -8.65
C GLY A 129 7.85 -14.48 -7.58
N LEU A 130 7.35 -15.06 -6.48
CA LEU A 130 8.19 -15.68 -5.44
C LEU A 130 8.81 -16.99 -5.91
N ALA A 131 8.03 -17.88 -6.53
CA ALA A 131 8.45 -19.22 -6.93
C ALA A 131 9.44 -19.19 -8.11
N SER A 132 9.22 -18.29 -9.07
CA SER A 132 10.11 -18.10 -10.24
C SER A 132 11.44 -17.44 -9.91
N GLY A 133 11.57 -16.82 -8.74
CA GLY A 133 12.72 -16.01 -8.38
C GLY A 133 12.71 -14.59 -8.96
N ALA A 134 11.66 -14.19 -9.68
CA ALA A 134 11.51 -12.82 -10.19
C ALA A 134 11.62 -11.77 -9.07
N LEU A 135 11.01 -12.03 -7.91
CA LEU A 135 11.13 -11.13 -6.76
C LEU A 135 12.52 -11.18 -6.11
N ALA A 136 13.19 -12.33 -6.11
CA ALA A 136 14.54 -12.42 -5.57
C ALA A 136 15.54 -11.62 -6.41
N GLU A 137 15.40 -11.68 -7.74
CA GLU A 137 16.20 -10.90 -8.69
C GLU A 137 15.92 -9.40 -8.55
N ALA A 138 14.65 -9.00 -8.64
CA ALA A 138 14.24 -7.59 -8.57
C ALA A 138 14.67 -6.91 -7.26
N LEU A 139 14.65 -7.64 -6.15
CA LEU A 139 15.05 -7.15 -4.83
C LEU A 139 16.55 -7.36 -4.53
N SER A 140 17.31 -7.92 -5.47
CA SER A 140 18.75 -8.22 -5.37
C SER A 140 19.10 -8.95 -4.07
N LEU A 141 18.37 -10.03 -3.79
CA LEU A 141 18.58 -10.83 -2.59
C LEU A 141 19.87 -11.65 -2.69
N ASP A 142 20.49 -11.95 -1.55
CA ASP A 142 21.72 -12.73 -1.49
C ASP A 142 21.53 -14.17 -2.01
N ARG A 143 20.30 -14.68 -1.93
CA ARG A 143 19.92 -16.00 -2.43
C ARG A 143 19.04 -15.83 -3.67
N PRO A 144 19.52 -16.24 -4.85
CA PRO A 144 18.70 -16.21 -6.05
C PRO A 144 17.65 -17.33 -6.04
N GLY A 145 16.65 -17.18 -6.90
CA GLY A 145 15.64 -18.21 -7.16
C GLY A 145 14.46 -18.19 -6.20
N ALA A 146 13.79 -19.34 -6.08
CA ALA A 146 12.52 -19.48 -5.38
C ALA A 146 12.60 -19.07 -3.91
N LEU A 147 11.69 -18.20 -3.49
CA LEU A 147 11.55 -17.79 -2.09
C LEU A 147 10.63 -18.74 -1.32
N SER A 148 10.83 -18.79 -0.01
CA SER A 148 9.93 -19.54 0.88
C SER A 148 8.51 -18.98 0.76
N PRO A 149 7.47 -19.81 0.94
CA PRO A 149 6.10 -19.35 0.91
C PRO A 149 5.92 -18.14 1.84
N PRO A 150 5.27 -17.07 1.35
CA PRO A 150 5.15 -15.85 2.13
C PRO A 150 4.14 -16.06 3.25
N ALA A 151 4.27 -15.29 4.33
CA ALA A 151 3.17 -15.12 5.25
C ALA A 151 2.22 -14.06 4.71
N THR A 152 0.92 -14.33 4.77
CA THR A 152 -0.14 -13.38 4.43
C THR A 152 -1.02 -13.19 5.66
N GLY A 153 -1.69 -12.05 5.78
CA GLY A 153 -2.47 -11.78 6.98
C GLY A 153 -3.48 -10.67 6.82
N ARG A 154 -4.67 -10.89 7.39
CA ARG A 154 -5.66 -9.85 7.61
C ARG A 154 -6.04 -9.86 9.07
N SER A 155 -5.75 -8.78 9.76
CA SER A 155 -6.06 -8.63 11.18
C SER A 155 -6.44 -7.19 11.48
N THR A 156 -6.85 -6.94 12.71
CA THR A 156 -7.00 -5.59 13.22
C THR A 156 -5.77 -5.17 14.01
N PHE A 157 -5.39 -3.91 13.87
CA PHE A 157 -4.21 -3.35 14.50
C PHE A 157 -4.51 -1.99 15.11
N THR A 158 -3.77 -1.67 16.17
CA THR A 158 -3.72 -0.33 16.75
C THR A 158 -2.29 0.18 16.68
N PHE A 159 -2.09 1.35 16.10
CA PHE A 159 -0.79 2.02 15.99
C PHE A 159 -0.99 3.52 15.86
N GLU A 160 0.02 4.29 16.22
CA GLU A 160 0.08 5.71 15.92
C GLU A 160 0.54 5.92 14.48
N MET A 161 -0.04 6.91 13.81
CA MET A 161 0.38 7.33 12.48
C MET A 161 0.40 8.84 12.42
N ARG A 162 1.27 9.39 11.58
CA ARG A 162 1.22 10.79 11.21
C ARG A 162 0.50 10.89 9.86
N PRO A 163 -0.60 11.67 9.74
CA PRO A 163 -1.33 11.75 8.47
C PRO A 163 -0.48 12.31 7.31
N HIS A 164 0.37 13.29 7.59
CA HIS A 164 1.30 13.91 6.64
C HIS A 164 2.60 14.34 7.33
N GLY A 165 3.74 14.24 6.64
CA GLY A 165 5.10 14.38 7.14
C GLY A 165 5.43 15.75 7.74
N GLN A 166 4.71 16.78 7.32
CA GLN A 166 4.85 18.14 7.84
C GLN A 166 4.06 18.39 9.14
N LEU A 167 3.16 17.47 9.52
CA LEU A 167 2.36 17.61 10.74
C LEU A 167 3.16 17.13 11.95
N SER A 168 3.05 17.84 13.07
CA SER A 168 3.63 17.40 14.34
C SER A 168 2.73 16.42 15.09
N GLU A 169 1.41 16.46 14.84
CA GLU A 169 0.43 15.66 15.55
C GLU A 169 0.28 14.26 14.95
N THR A 170 0.13 13.27 15.82
CA THR A 170 -0.20 11.90 15.42
C THR A 170 -1.69 11.63 15.62
N VAL A 171 -2.19 10.64 14.88
CA VAL A 171 -3.52 10.09 15.04
C VAL A 171 -3.41 8.60 15.29
N THR A 172 -4.20 8.10 16.24
CA THR A 172 -4.30 6.66 16.48
C THR A 172 -5.16 6.00 15.40
N HIS A 173 -4.57 5.09 14.62
CA HIS A 173 -5.32 4.06 13.92
C HIS A 173 -5.75 3.00 14.95
N ARG A 174 -7.05 2.83 15.18
CA ARG A 174 -7.57 2.07 16.34
C ARG A 174 -8.29 0.80 15.94
N ASN A 175 -7.76 -0.37 16.28
CA ASN A 175 -8.40 -1.66 15.99
C ASN A 175 -8.97 -1.73 14.56
N GLY A 176 -8.23 -1.19 13.58
CA GLY A 176 -8.65 -1.12 12.20
C GLY A 176 -8.08 -2.28 11.42
N GLN A 177 -8.81 -2.72 10.40
CA GLN A 177 -8.34 -3.76 9.49
C GLN A 177 -7.14 -3.25 8.70
N VAL A 178 -6.05 -4.01 8.75
CA VAL A 178 -4.90 -3.88 7.87
C VAL A 178 -4.75 -5.21 7.13
N GLU A 179 -4.60 -5.12 5.82
CA GLU A 179 -4.33 -6.25 4.94
C GLU A 179 -2.83 -6.26 4.63
N ILE A 180 -2.22 -7.44 4.70
CA ILE A 180 -0.82 -7.68 4.39
C ILE A 180 -0.82 -8.79 3.34
N ASP A 181 -0.65 -8.39 2.08
CA ASP A 181 -0.72 -9.32 0.96
C ASP A 181 0.40 -10.35 1.03
N THR A 182 1.62 -9.92 1.36
CA THR A 182 2.78 -10.79 1.47
C THR A 182 3.86 -10.19 2.37
N LEU A 183 4.43 -11.01 3.24
CA LEU A 183 5.62 -10.70 4.01
C LEU A 183 6.62 -11.86 4.01
N PHE A 184 7.90 -11.55 3.88
CA PHE A 184 8.97 -12.53 3.99
C PHE A 184 10.27 -11.87 4.49
N VAL A 185 11.13 -12.67 5.12
CA VAL A 185 12.44 -12.23 5.60
C VAL A 185 13.52 -12.93 4.79
N GLU A 186 14.39 -12.16 4.16
CA GLU A 186 15.55 -12.66 3.44
C GLU A 186 16.80 -11.83 3.73
N ARG A 187 17.94 -12.26 3.20
CA ARG A 187 19.18 -11.48 3.29
C ARG A 187 19.44 -10.66 2.03
N ARG A 188 19.95 -9.45 2.23
CA ARG A 188 20.46 -8.56 1.20
C ARG A 188 21.72 -7.87 1.71
N GLY A 189 22.83 -8.01 0.99
CA GLY A 189 24.12 -7.49 1.43
C GLY A 189 24.57 -8.11 2.76
N GLY A 190 24.16 -9.34 3.07
CA GLY A 190 24.40 -10.00 4.34
C GLY A 190 23.44 -9.59 5.47
N GLU A 191 22.58 -8.59 5.29
CA GLU A 191 21.67 -8.09 6.33
C GLU A 191 20.27 -8.72 6.22
N ARG A 192 19.68 -9.06 7.37
CA ARG A 192 18.31 -9.59 7.40
C ARG A 192 17.33 -8.45 7.17
N THR A 193 16.48 -8.60 6.17
CA THR A 193 15.50 -7.60 5.76
C THR A 193 14.12 -8.24 5.72
N LEU A 194 13.14 -7.62 6.38
CA LEU A 194 11.72 -7.91 6.23
C LEU A 194 11.20 -7.11 5.04
N PHE A 195 10.70 -7.81 4.02
CA PHE A 195 9.99 -7.20 2.91
C PHE A 195 8.49 -7.24 3.18
N VAL A 196 7.84 -6.08 3.13
CA VAL A 196 6.39 -5.93 3.32
C VAL A 196 5.79 -5.52 1.99
N LEU A 197 5.07 -6.43 1.35
CA LEU A 197 4.66 -6.31 -0.04
C LEU A 197 3.15 -6.03 -0.15
N GLU A 198 2.80 -5.01 -0.93
CA GLU A 198 1.44 -4.75 -1.42
C GLU A 198 1.44 -5.03 -2.92
N ALA A 199 0.55 -5.91 -3.37
CA ALA A 199 0.45 -6.29 -4.76
C ALA A 199 -0.78 -5.68 -5.41
N LYS A 200 -0.67 -5.37 -6.70
CA LYS A 200 -1.80 -4.99 -7.54
C LYS A 200 -1.70 -5.65 -8.90
N THR A 201 -2.83 -6.09 -9.43
CA THR A 201 -2.93 -6.65 -10.78
C THR A 201 -3.58 -5.70 -11.77
N GLY A 202 -3.33 -5.92 -13.06
CA GLY A 202 -3.98 -5.19 -14.14
C GLY A 202 -3.12 -4.05 -14.71
N PRO A 203 -3.72 -3.12 -15.48
CA PRO A 203 -2.99 -2.07 -16.17
C PRO A 203 -2.25 -1.15 -15.19
N ARG A 204 -1.35 -0.31 -15.72
CA ARG A 204 -0.70 0.73 -14.94
C ARG A 204 -1.75 1.64 -14.28
N ALA A 205 -1.51 1.97 -13.03
CA ALA A 205 -2.36 2.85 -12.22
C ALA A 205 -1.53 3.51 -11.12
N SER A 206 -2.17 3.87 -10.01
CA SER A 206 -1.47 4.29 -8.79
C SER A 206 -1.82 3.38 -7.62
N LEU A 207 -1.02 3.48 -6.56
CA LEU A 207 -1.26 2.86 -5.26
C LEU A 207 -1.29 3.94 -4.18
N ALA A 208 -2.33 3.99 -3.38
CA ALA A 208 -2.37 4.86 -2.20
C ALA A 208 -1.30 4.41 -1.18
N LYS A 209 -0.39 5.32 -0.80
CA LYS A 209 0.78 5.01 0.04
C LYS A 209 0.42 4.37 1.39
N HIS A 210 -0.74 4.70 1.95
CA HIS A 210 -1.21 4.12 3.22
C HIS A 210 -1.39 2.58 3.15
N LYS A 211 -1.60 2.02 1.95
CA LYS A 211 -1.69 0.57 1.74
C LYS A 211 -0.37 -0.14 2.08
N LEU A 212 0.78 0.55 1.96
CA LEU A 212 2.09 0.05 2.39
C LEU A 212 2.49 0.55 3.78
N VAL A 213 2.22 1.83 4.08
CA VAL A 213 2.60 2.43 5.36
C VAL A 213 1.88 1.75 6.53
N TYR A 214 0.59 1.42 6.40
CA TYR A 214 -0.17 0.81 7.50
C TYR A 214 0.35 -0.59 7.89
N PRO A 215 0.61 -1.52 6.96
CA PRO A 215 1.30 -2.78 7.26
C PRO A 215 2.64 -2.58 7.98
N VAL A 216 3.44 -1.61 7.55
CA VAL A 216 4.74 -1.33 8.16
C VAL A 216 4.58 -0.85 9.60
N LEU A 217 3.71 0.14 9.85
CA LEU A 217 3.37 0.63 11.19
C LEU A 217 2.79 -0.49 12.08
N ALA A 218 1.92 -1.33 11.53
CA ALA A 218 1.26 -2.43 12.23
C ALA A 218 2.23 -3.55 12.67
N LEU A 219 3.34 -3.73 11.95
CA LEU A 219 4.33 -4.77 12.20
C LEU A 219 5.55 -4.26 12.98
N ALA A 220 5.91 -2.99 12.87
CA ALA A 220 7.20 -2.42 13.30
C ALA A 220 7.65 -2.87 14.70
N GLU A 221 6.79 -2.77 15.71
CA GLU A 221 7.13 -3.14 17.10
C GLU A 221 7.43 -4.64 17.30
N ARG A 222 6.98 -5.50 16.37
CA ARG A 222 7.21 -6.95 16.40
C ARG A 222 8.47 -7.34 15.63
N VAL A 223 9.05 -6.43 14.86
CA VAL A 223 10.24 -6.69 14.05
C VAL A 223 11.49 -6.45 14.91
N PRO A 224 12.40 -7.43 15.03
CA PRO A 224 13.64 -7.26 15.79
C PRO A 224 14.44 -6.04 15.31
N PRO A 225 15.08 -5.25 16.20
CA PRO A 225 15.81 -4.04 15.83
C PRO A 225 16.89 -4.25 14.76
N ALA A 226 17.52 -5.42 14.75
CA ALA A 226 18.55 -5.79 13.77
C ALA A 226 17.99 -6.23 12.39
N VAL A 227 16.67 -6.21 12.20
CA VAL A 227 16.01 -6.51 10.93
C VAL A 227 15.47 -5.20 10.35
N SER A 228 15.95 -4.85 9.16
CA SER A 228 15.46 -3.71 8.38
C SER A 228 14.06 -4.00 7.83
N ILE A 229 13.21 -2.98 7.70
CA ILE A 229 11.87 -3.11 7.12
C ILE A 229 11.85 -2.37 5.78
N VAL A 230 11.54 -3.08 4.70
CA VAL A 230 11.48 -2.51 3.34
C VAL A 230 10.06 -2.71 2.80
N PRO A 231 9.28 -1.63 2.65
CA PRO A 231 8.02 -1.68 1.91
C PRO A 231 8.30 -1.89 0.42
N VAL A 232 7.52 -2.77 -0.20
CA VAL A 232 7.65 -3.11 -1.62
C VAL A 232 6.30 -3.03 -2.29
N TYR A 233 6.22 -2.21 -3.33
CA TYR A 233 5.08 -2.20 -4.23
C TYR A 233 5.32 -3.15 -5.41
N LEU A 234 4.37 -4.05 -5.67
CA LEU A 234 4.40 -4.94 -6.82
C LEU A 234 3.19 -4.71 -7.74
N ARG A 235 3.45 -4.38 -9.01
CA ARG A 235 2.45 -4.36 -10.08
C ARG A 235 2.65 -5.56 -11.01
N CYS A 236 1.67 -6.46 -11.02
CA CYS A 236 1.65 -7.65 -11.88
C CYS A 236 0.75 -7.44 -13.10
N ARG A 237 1.26 -7.80 -14.29
CA ARG A 237 0.49 -7.82 -15.55
C ARG A 237 0.63 -9.19 -16.20
N ASP A 238 -0.49 -9.86 -16.42
CA ASP A 238 -0.53 -11.12 -17.16
C ASP A 238 -0.93 -10.84 -18.62
N GLY A 239 0.01 -11.03 -19.54
CA GLY A 239 -0.17 -10.89 -20.99
C GLY A 239 -0.47 -12.20 -21.70
N GLY A 240 -0.72 -13.30 -20.98
CA GLY A 240 -0.91 -14.63 -21.55
C GLY A 240 0.41 -15.37 -21.73
N GLU A 241 1.24 -14.98 -22.70
CA GLU A 241 2.54 -15.63 -22.96
C GLU A 241 3.65 -15.13 -22.02
N GLN A 242 3.44 -13.98 -21.40
CA GLN A 242 4.41 -13.31 -20.55
C GLN A 242 3.71 -12.76 -19.31
N VAL A 243 4.37 -12.87 -18.16
CA VAL A 243 3.97 -12.16 -16.94
C VAL A 243 5.00 -11.10 -16.62
N THR A 244 4.57 -9.85 -16.46
CA THR A 244 5.45 -8.76 -16.05
C THR A 244 5.28 -8.47 -14.56
N PHE A 245 6.39 -8.44 -13.84
CA PHE A 245 6.51 -8.01 -12.44
C PHE A 245 7.25 -6.68 -12.38
N ALA A 246 6.52 -5.58 -12.19
CA ALA A 246 7.11 -4.29 -11.92
C ALA A 246 7.21 -4.10 -10.40
N VAL A 247 8.42 -4.02 -9.88
CA VAL A 247 8.75 -4.03 -8.45
C VAL A 247 9.36 -2.69 -8.08
N ALA A 248 8.73 -1.97 -7.16
CA ALA A 248 9.23 -0.70 -6.63
C ALA A 248 9.54 -0.88 -5.14
N GLU A 249 10.82 -0.76 -4.81
CA GLU A 249 11.29 -0.71 -3.44
C GLU A 249 11.15 0.70 -2.88
N CYS A 250 10.51 0.79 -1.74
CA CYS A 250 10.27 2.06 -1.08
C CYS A 250 11.18 2.23 0.12
N THR A 251 11.45 3.48 0.46
CA THR A 251 11.97 3.87 1.77
C THR A 251 10.86 4.49 2.59
N LEU A 252 10.97 4.33 3.91
CA LEU A 252 10.13 4.97 4.90
C LEU A 252 10.98 5.16 6.16
N PRO A 253 10.92 6.31 6.86
CA PRO A 253 11.57 6.45 8.16
C PRO A 253 11.16 5.31 9.10
N ASP A 254 12.11 4.74 9.83
CA ASP A 254 11.86 3.57 10.69
C ASP A 254 10.85 3.95 11.79
N PRO A 255 9.64 3.35 11.80
CA PRO A 255 8.61 3.68 12.78
C PRO A 255 9.01 3.41 14.23
N ARG A 256 10.06 2.59 14.44
CA ARG A 256 10.62 2.29 15.76
C ARG A 256 11.44 3.47 16.32
N GLU A 257 11.90 4.37 15.46
CA GLU A 257 12.67 5.57 15.83
C GLU A 257 11.80 6.84 15.80
N SER A 258 10.97 6.99 14.78
CA SER A 258 10.06 8.12 14.62
C SER A 258 8.85 7.74 13.77
N ILE A 259 7.66 8.20 14.12
CA ILE A 259 6.43 7.87 13.38
C ILE A 259 6.42 8.63 12.04
N PRO A 260 6.52 7.92 10.88
CA PRO A 260 6.52 8.56 9.58
C PRO A 260 5.13 9.09 9.20
N GLY A 261 5.12 10.11 8.35
CA GLY A 261 3.97 10.56 7.59
C GLY A 261 3.61 9.57 6.49
N VAL A 262 2.36 9.53 6.05
CA VAL A 262 1.94 8.66 4.94
C VAL A 262 2.63 9.01 3.63
N ASN A 263 2.84 10.31 3.38
CA ASN A 263 3.54 10.84 2.20
C ASN A 263 5.05 10.56 2.21
N ASP A 264 5.66 10.26 3.37
CA ASP A 264 7.11 10.02 3.51
C ASP A 264 7.56 8.71 2.84
N LEU A 265 6.62 7.89 2.36
CA LEU A 265 6.93 6.70 1.55
C LEU A 265 7.39 7.14 0.15
N GLU A 266 8.64 6.80 -0.20
CA GLU A 266 9.25 7.18 -1.49
C GLU A 266 9.84 5.96 -2.20
N VAL A 267 9.71 5.92 -3.53
CA VAL A 267 10.37 4.89 -4.35
C VAL A 267 11.87 5.20 -4.41
N THR A 268 12.70 4.21 -4.09
CA THR A 268 14.17 4.32 -4.12
C THR A 268 14.79 3.55 -5.26
N ARG A 269 14.18 2.41 -5.62
CA ARG A 269 14.63 1.55 -6.70
C ARG A 269 13.43 0.90 -7.34
N SER A 270 13.50 0.75 -8.65
CA SER A 270 12.51 0.02 -9.43
C SER A 270 13.18 -0.97 -10.37
N SER A 271 12.52 -2.10 -10.56
CA SER A 271 12.93 -3.13 -11.52
C SER A 271 11.68 -3.68 -12.21
N VAL A 272 11.84 -4.07 -13.47
CA VAL A 272 10.78 -4.74 -14.24
C VAL A 272 11.31 -6.09 -14.68
N ILE A 273 10.68 -7.16 -14.20
CA ILE A 273 11.02 -8.53 -14.58
C ILE A 273 9.94 -9.05 -15.52
N GLU A 274 10.36 -9.50 -16.69
CA GLU A 274 9.57 -10.16 -17.70
C GLU A 274 9.77 -11.68 -17.60
N LEU A 275 8.75 -12.39 -17.13
CA LEU A 275 8.77 -13.84 -17.02
C LEU A 275 8.14 -14.44 -18.28
N GLU A 276 8.99 -15.00 -19.14
CA GLU A 276 8.60 -15.67 -20.38
C GLU A 276 8.20 -17.13 -20.09
N ARG A 277 7.10 -17.58 -20.72
CA ARG A 277 6.68 -18.98 -20.77
C ARG A 277 7.57 -19.81 -21.69
#